data_AF-A0A9E4XIT4-F1
#
_entry.id   AF-A0A9E4XIT4-F1
#
_cell.length_a   1.000
_cell.length_b   1.000
_cell.length_c   1.000
_cell.angle_alpha   90.00
_cell.angle_beta   90.00
_cell.angle_gamma   90.00
#
_symmetry.space_group_name_H-M   'P 1'
#
loop_
_entity.id
_entity.type
_entity.pdbx_description
1 polymer ?
#
loop_
_entity_poly.entity_id
_entity_poly.type
_entity_poly.pdbx_seq_one_letter_code
_entity_poly.pdbx_strand_id
1 'polypeptide(L)'
;NTLQQMAYFVPQSLDSLSRISGVGTVKLDDMGEEFLSLIMAHARMNNLEERSNANASAARKGRRNGRRVNRDGSTYDLTRQLAAEGLSLSEIASRRGLSEGTVLSHLEQLQQANEPLDLAGVLPPPERFARIRDAFKQADTTNLSPVRNILGTDYSYAEIRAARLYLRQDRIAKSKR
;
A
#
# COMPACT_ATOMS: atom_id res chain seq x y z
N ASN A 1 -0.07 21.82 -6.69
CA ASN A 1 1.26 21.85 -6.04
C ASN A 1 2.29 20.82 -6.55
N THR A 2 2.00 19.53 -6.77
CA THR A 2 3.03 18.57 -7.24
C THR A 2 3.65 18.91 -8.60
N LEU A 3 2.82 19.17 -9.63
CA LEU A 3 3.33 19.54 -10.97
C LEU A 3 4.11 20.86 -10.97
N GLN A 4 3.68 21.84 -10.17
CA GLN A 4 4.41 23.10 -10.00
C GLN A 4 5.78 22.88 -9.38
N GLN A 5 5.91 21.95 -8.42
CA GLN A 5 7.21 21.59 -7.87
C GLN A 5 8.09 20.88 -8.90
N MET A 6 7.54 19.99 -9.74
CA MET A 6 8.29 19.37 -10.83
C MET A 6 8.81 20.41 -11.83
N ALA A 7 7.97 21.38 -12.21
CA ALA A 7 8.35 22.47 -13.10
C ALA A 7 9.42 23.39 -12.46
N TYR A 8 9.35 23.61 -11.15
CA TYR A 8 10.32 24.44 -10.43
C TYR A 8 11.67 23.75 -10.21
N PHE A 9 11.66 22.48 -9.78
CA PHE A 9 12.88 21.74 -9.43
C PHE A 9 13.50 21.00 -10.61
N VAL A 10 12.74 20.73 -11.67
CA VAL A 10 13.20 20.08 -12.91
C VAL A 10 14.02 18.80 -12.62
N PRO A 11 13.42 17.80 -11.93
CA PRO A 11 14.15 16.59 -11.55
C PRO A 11 14.60 15.79 -12.78
N GLN A 12 15.88 15.39 -12.83
CA GLN A 12 16.47 14.63 -13.94
C GLN A 12 16.88 13.20 -13.54
N SER A 13 16.43 12.74 -12.38
CA SER A 13 16.57 11.34 -11.94
C SER A 13 15.34 10.88 -11.16
N LEU A 14 15.12 9.56 -11.07
CA LEU A 14 14.06 8.99 -10.22
C LEU A 14 14.26 9.37 -8.74
N ASP A 15 15.51 9.46 -8.27
CA ASP A 15 15.79 9.91 -6.90
C ASP A 15 15.34 11.36 -6.68
N SER A 16 15.67 12.26 -7.60
CA SER A 16 15.25 13.66 -7.56
C SER A 16 13.73 13.81 -7.69
N LEU A 17 13.11 13.06 -8.60
CA LEU A 17 11.67 13.04 -8.79
C LEU A 17 10.95 12.54 -7.54
N SER A 18 11.53 11.54 -6.86
CA SER A 18 11.01 11.08 -5.60
C SER A 18 10.94 12.23 -4.60
N ARG A 19 11.88 13.19 -4.57
CA ARG A 19 11.94 14.27 -3.57
C ARG A 19 10.84 15.31 -3.71
N ILE A 20 10.04 15.26 -4.78
CA ILE A 20 8.89 16.13 -4.99
C ILE A 20 7.74 15.78 -4.05
N SER A 21 7.13 16.80 -3.44
CA SER A 21 5.98 16.60 -2.55
C SER A 21 4.77 16.05 -3.32
N GLY A 22 4.21 14.95 -2.82
CA GLY A 22 3.11 14.23 -3.46
C GLY A 22 3.53 13.10 -4.41
N VAL A 23 4.84 12.90 -4.63
CA VAL A 23 5.41 11.73 -5.31
C VAL A 23 5.84 10.70 -4.26
N GLY A 24 4.91 9.83 -3.89
CA GLY A 24 5.17 8.65 -3.05
C GLY A 24 5.70 7.47 -3.86
N THR A 25 6.09 6.38 -3.19
CA THR A 25 6.67 5.19 -3.84
C THR A 25 5.76 4.60 -4.90
N VAL A 26 4.46 4.43 -4.59
CA VAL A 26 3.47 3.88 -5.55
C VAL A 26 3.41 4.70 -6.85
N LYS A 27 3.35 6.03 -6.74
CA LYS A 27 3.32 6.91 -7.93
C LYS A 27 4.65 6.95 -8.68
N LEU A 28 5.76 6.82 -7.96
CA LEU A 28 7.08 6.76 -8.57
C LEU A 28 7.26 5.46 -9.35
N ASP A 29 6.76 4.34 -8.82
CA ASP A 29 6.80 3.03 -9.47
C ASP A 29 5.82 2.99 -10.67
N ASP A 30 4.60 3.51 -10.51
CA ASP A 30 3.57 3.45 -11.55
C ASP A 30 3.79 4.47 -12.69
N MET A 31 4.36 5.65 -12.39
CA MET A 31 4.36 6.80 -13.32
C MET A 31 5.71 7.52 -13.42
N GLY A 32 6.73 7.12 -12.64
CA GLY A 32 7.97 7.87 -12.50
C GLY A 32 8.78 7.97 -13.79
N GLU A 33 8.88 6.88 -14.55
CA GLU A 33 9.68 6.85 -15.79
C GLU A 33 9.08 7.71 -16.90
N GLU A 34 7.76 7.66 -17.08
CA GLU A 34 7.05 8.46 -18.08
C GLU A 34 7.17 9.97 -17.79
N PHE A 35 6.94 10.36 -16.52
CA PHE A 35 7.09 11.74 -16.10
C PHE A 35 8.53 12.23 -16.20
N LEU A 36 9.48 11.41 -15.77
CA LEU A 36 10.90 11.77 -15.84
C LEU A 36 11.33 12.01 -17.29
N SER A 37 10.90 11.15 -18.21
CA SER A 37 11.19 11.27 -19.64
C SER A 37 10.67 12.60 -20.21
N LEU A 38 9.43 12.98 -19.87
CA LEU A 38 8.84 14.25 -20.30
C LEU A 38 9.56 15.46 -19.72
N ILE A 39 9.92 15.41 -18.43
CA ILE A 39 10.64 16.49 -17.75
C ILE A 39 12.03 16.67 -18.36
N MET A 40 12.75 15.57 -18.60
CA MET A 40 14.08 15.61 -19.22
C MET A 40 14.03 16.11 -20.67
N ALA A 41 13.02 15.69 -21.45
CA ALA A 41 12.82 16.21 -22.81
C ALA A 41 12.57 17.72 -22.79
N HIS A 42 11.68 18.20 -21.91
CA HIS A 42 11.41 19.62 -21.75
C HIS A 42 12.64 20.40 -21.26
N ALA A 43 13.40 19.84 -20.33
CA ALA A 43 14.62 20.45 -19.81
C ALA A 43 15.68 20.62 -20.90
N ARG A 44 15.88 19.60 -21.75
CA ARG A 44 16.79 19.68 -22.90
C ARG A 44 16.35 20.73 -23.92
N MET A 45 15.05 20.77 -24.23
CA MET A 45 14.51 21.75 -25.20
C MET A 45 14.65 23.21 -24.72
N ASN A 46 14.59 23.43 -23.42
CA ASN A 46 14.57 24.77 -22.82
C ASN A 46 15.87 25.12 -22.07
N ASN A 47 16.92 24.31 -22.19
CA ASN A 47 18.18 24.44 -21.47
C ASN A 47 18.00 24.66 -19.95
N LEU A 48 17.10 23.88 -19.34
CA LEU A 48 16.81 23.97 -17.91
C LEU A 48 17.73 23.04 -17.12
N GLU A 49 18.33 23.59 -16.08
CA GLU A 49 19.12 22.83 -15.10
C GLU A 49 18.25 22.36 -13.93
N GLU A 50 18.61 21.20 -13.36
CA GLU A 50 17.98 20.70 -12.16
C GLU A 50 18.27 21.62 -10.96
N ARG A 51 17.23 21.97 -10.21
CA ARG A 51 17.36 22.77 -8.97
C ARG A 51 17.32 21.86 -7.76
N SER A 52 18.25 22.06 -6.84
CA SER A 52 18.37 21.21 -5.64
C SER A 52 17.14 21.32 -4.73
N ASN A 53 16.54 20.18 -4.40
CA ASN A 53 15.51 20.06 -3.36
C ASN A 53 16.09 19.40 -2.09
N ALA A 54 17.09 20.04 -1.48
CA ALA A 54 17.83 19.50 -0.33
C ALA A 54 16.96 19.38 0.93
N ASN A 55 15.98 20.28 1.12
CA ASN A 55 15.13 20.32 2.32
C ASN A 55 14.12 19.15 2.39
N ALA A 56 13.81 18.49 1.26
CA ALA A 56 12.98 17.28 1.25
C ALA A 56 13.68 16.04 1.84
N SER A 57 15.02 16.04 1.88
CA SER A 57 15.83 14.92 2.36
C SER A 57 15.82 14.79 3.90
N ALA A 58 15.75 15.91 4.63
CA ALA A 58 15.68 15.95 6.09
C ALA A 58 14.33 15.43 6.62
N ALA A 59 13.22 15.83 6.00
CA ALA A 59 11.88 15.32 6.30
C ALA A 59 11.76 13.81 5.99
N ARG A 60 12.52 13.30 5.02
CA ARG A 60 12.63 11.87 4.74
C ARG A 60 13.55 11.11 5.65
N LYS A 61 14.60 11.69 6.23
CA LYS A 61 15.48 10.97 7.16
C LYS A 61 14.74 10.60 8.46
N GLY A 62 13.86 11.49 8.94
CA GLY A 62 12.92 11.16 10.03
C GLY A 62 11.92 10.04 9.66
N ARG A 63 11.58 9.91 8.37
CA ARG A 63 10.62 8.91 7.86
C ARG A 63 11.27 7.60 7.35
N ARG A 64 12.57 7.63 7.01
CA ARG A 64 13.41 6.48 6.60
C ARG A 64 13.98 5.73 7.81
N ASN A 65 14.15 6.38 8.96
CA ASN A 65 14.50 5.68 10.20
C ASN A 65 13.40 4.73 10.70
N GLY A 66 12.17 4.84 10.19
CA GLY A 66 11.12 3.82 10.38
C GLY A 66 11.11 2.69 9.35
N ARG A 67 12.04 2.69 8.39
CA ARG A 67 12.11 1.70 7.30
C ARG A 67 13.53 1.14 7.13
N ARG A 68 14.13 0.71 8.25
CA ARG A 68 14.82 -0.58 8.22
C ARG A 68 13.72 -1.62 8.39
N VAL A 69 13.42 -2.36 7.34
CA VAL A 69 12.74 -3.65 7.49
C VAL A 69 13.75 -4.52 8.22
N ASN A 70 13.78 -4.41 9.54
CA ASN A 70 14.23 -5.54 10.32
C ASN A 70 13.22 -6.63 10.01
N ARG A 71 13.71 -7.74 9.45
CA ARG A 71 13.02 -9.02 9.49
C ARG A 71 12.99 -9.53 10.94
N ASP A 72 12.58 -8.68 11.87
CA ASP A 72 12.31 -9.09 13.23
C ASP A 72 11.01 -9.88 13.13
N GLY A 73 11.13 -11.22 13.07
CA GLY A 73 9.99 -12.14 13.09
C GLY A 73 8.96 -11.70 14.13
N SER A 74 9.43 -11.14 15.26
CA SER A 74 8.61 -10.59 16.35
C SER A 74 7.49 -9.62 15.92
N THR A 75 7.72 -8.75 14.94
CA THR A 75 6.69 -7.75 14.54
C THR A 75 5.56 -8.41 13.74
N TYR A 76 5.89 -9.33 12.85
CA TYR A 76 4.90 -10.08 12.09
C TYR A 76 4.22 -11.13 12.97
N ASP A 77 5.00 -11.85 13.79
CA ASP A 77 4.53 -12.83 14.78
C ASP A 77 3.51 -12.20 15.74
N LEU A 78 3.78 -11.01 16.29
CA LEU A 78 2.83 -10.32 17.16
C LEU A 78 1.54 -9.95 16.44
N THR A 79 1.62 -9.56 15.15
CA THR A 79 0.41 -9.32 14.33
C THR A 79 -0.40 -10.61 14.19
N ARG A 80 0.28 -11.72 13.89
CA ARG A 80 -0.33 -13.04 13.71
C ARG A 80 -0.99 -13.52 14.99
N GLN A 81 -0.32 -13.38 16.13
CA GLN A 81 -0.85 -13.76 17.44
C GLN A 81 -2.14 -13.00 17.77
N LEU A 82 -2.12 -11.68 17.62
CA LEU A 82 -3.30 -10.85 17.88
C LEU A 82 -4.45 -11.15 16.90
N ALA A 83 -4.14 -11.42 15.62
CA ALA A 83 -5.17 -11.85 14.67
C ALA A 83 -5.76 -13.23 15.06
N ALA A 84 -4.93 -14.15 15.55
CA ALA A 84 -5.35 -15.45 16.06
C ALA A 84 -6.16 -15.39 17.36
N GLU A 85 -6.09 -14.29 18.11
CA GLU A 85 -7.00 -14.01 19.22
C GLU A 85 -8.41 -13.59 18.75
N GLY A 86 -8.65 -13.46 17.44
CA GLY A 86 -9.94 -13.06 16.88
C GLY A 86 -10.19 -11.55 16.94
N LEU A 87 -9.16 -10.74 17.12
CA LEU A 87 -9.28 -9.28 17.19
C LEU A 87 -9.54 -8.66 15.83
N SER A 88 -10.27 -7.55 15.84
CA SER A 88 -10.48 -6.72 14.67
C SER A 88 -9.23 -5.93 14.26
N LEU A 89 -9.21 -5.48 13.01
CA LEU A 89 -8.12 -4.62 12.50
C LEU A 89 -7.88 -3.41 13.39
N SER A 90 -8.96 -2.77 13.86
CA SER A 90 -8.89 -1.56 14.68
C SER A 90 -8.32 -1.84 16.07
N GLU A 91 -8.67 -3.00 16.66
CA GLU A 91 -8.13 -3.41 17.95
C GLU A 91 -6.65 -3.80 17.85
N ILE A 92 -6.26 -4.54 16.82
CA ILE A 92 -4.85 -4.89 16.57
C ILE A 92 -4.03 -3.62 16.34
N ALA A 93 -4.55 -2.68 15.55
CA ALA A 93 -3.93 -1.38 15.30
C ALA A 93 -3.73 -0.61 16.61
N SER A 94 -4.79 -0.51 17.43
CA SER A 94 -4.77 0.20 18.72
C SER A 94 -3.80 -0.42 19.72
N ARG A 95 -3.85 -1.75 19.93
CA ARG A 95 -2.95 -2.46 20.86
C ARG A 95 -1.48 -2.30 20.51
N ARG A 96 -1.18 -2.11 19.22
CA ARG A 96 0.20 -2.00 18.72
C ARG A 96 0.66 -0.58 18.45
N GLY A 97 -0.22 0.41 18.61
CA GLY A 97 0.07 1.79 18.20
C GLY A 97 0.38 1.92 16.70
N LEU A 98 -0.29 1.13 15.86
CA LEU A 98 -0.13 1.12 14.40
C LEU A 98 -1.39 1.63 13.70
N SER A 99 -1.29 1.90 12.40
CA SER A 99 -2.47 2.11 11.56
C SER A 99 -3.05 0.77 11.09
N GLU A 100 -4.36 0.71 10.83
CA GLU A 100 -5.01 -0.46 10.22
C GLU A 100 -4.35 -0.84 8.88
N GLY A 101 -3.92 0.16 8.09
CA GLY A 101 -3.19 -0.06 6.85
C GLY A 101 -1.84 -0.75 7.04
N THR A 102 -1.13 -0.46 8.14
CA THR A 102 0.13 -1.14 8.52
C THR A 102 -0.14 -2.58 8.93
N VAL A 103 -1.18 -2.81 9.75
CA VAL A 103 -1.61 -4.16 10.17
C VAL A 103 -1.97 -5.01 8.95
N LEU A 104 -2.79 -4.49 8.04
CA LEU A 104 -3.12 -5.16 6.78
C LEU A 104 -1.88 -5.50 5.96
N SER A 105 -0.91 -4.59 5.89
CA SER A 105 0.34 -4.83 5.17
C SER A 105 1.16 -5.94 5.81
N HIS A 106 1.19 -6.03 7.15
CA HIS A 106 1.83 -7.14 7.85
C HIS A 106 1.15 -8.48 7.56
N LEU A 107 -0.18 -8.52 7.58
CA LEU A 107 -0.95 -9.73 7.27
C LEU A 107 -0.77 -10.17 5.80
N GLU A 108 -0.72 -9.21 4.87
CA GLU A 108 -0.41 -9.51 3.45
C GLU A 108 0.99 -10.11 3.28
N GLN A 109 1.99 -9.63 4.02
CA GLN A 109 3.35 -10.19 3.99
C GLN A 109 3.39 -11.62 4.57
N LEU A 110 2.73 -11.85 5.71
CA LEU A 110 2.61 -13.18 6.32
C LEU A 110 1.94 -14.19 5.39
N GLN A 111 0.88 -13.78 4.69
CA GLN A 111 0.22 -14.62 3.69
C GLN A 111 1.17 -14.99 2.53
N GLN A 112 1.99 -14.04 2.05
CA GLN A 112 2.98 -14.31 0.99
C GLN A 112 4.04 -15.32 1.44
N ALA A 113 4.37 -15.34 2.73
CA ALA A 113 5.24 -16.33 3.35
C ALA A 113 4.57 -17.72 3.52
N ASN A 114 3.32 -17.90 3.07
CA ASN A 114 2.52 -19.13 3.22
C ASN A 114 2.29 -19.56 4.68
N GLU A 115 2.34 -18.61 5.61
CA GLU A 115 2.01 -18.89 7.01
C GLU A 115 0.49 -18.96 7.21
N PRO A 116 0.00 -19.88 8.06
CA PRO A 116 -1.41 -19.93 8.42
C PRO A 116 -1.81 -18.68 9.22
N LEU A 117 -2.87 -18.01 8.77
CA LEU A 117 -3.44 -16.83 9.42
C LEU A 117 -4.87 -17.11 9.83
N ASP A 118 -5.23 -16.78 11.07
CA ASP A 118 -6.66 -16.62 11.39
C ASP A 118 -7.04 -15.17 11.11
N LEU A 119 -8.03 -14.98 10.24
CA LEU A 119 -8.50 -13.67 9.80
C LEU A 119 -9.96 -13.43 10.20
N ALA A 120 -10.56 -14.31 11.02
CA ALA A 120 -11.98 -14.23 11.36
C ALA A 120 -12.36 -12.87 11.96
N GLY A 121 -11.56 -12.35 12.90
CA GLY A 121 -11.77 -11.03 13.51
C GLY A 121 -11.51 -9.85 12.58
N VAL A 122 -10.65 -10.04 11.57
CA VAL A 122 -10.22 -9.01 10.61
C VAL A 122 -11.23 -8.81 9.47
N LEU A 123 -12.13 -9.77 9.27
CA LEU A 123 -13.11 -9.72 8.21
C LEU A 123 -14.19 -8.65 8.44
N PRO A 124 -14.67 -7.99 7.37
CA PRO A 124 -15.88 -7.18 7.47
C PRO A 124 -17.10 -8.05 7.83
N PRO A 125 -18.21 -7.44 8.29
CA PRO A 125 -19.44 -8.15 8.58
C PRO A 125 -19.88 -9.09 7.44
N PRO A 126 -20.48 -10.27 7.72
CA PRO A 126 -20.75 -11.30 6.72
C PRO A 126 -21.48 -10.81 5.46
N GLU A 127 -22.47 -9.93 5.62
CA GLU A 127 -23.22 -9.34 4.51
C GLU A 127 -22.34 -8.47 3.59
N ARG A 128 -21.46 -7.68 4.20
CA ARG A 128 -20.52 -6.81 3.49
C ARG A 128 -19.44 -7.63 2.82
N PHE A 129 -18.93 -8.66 3.50
CA PHE A 129 -17.99 -9.61 2.93
C PHE A 129 -18.56 -10.32 1.70
N ALA A 130 -19.82 -10.78 1.76
CA ALA A 130 -20.48 -11.44 0.63
C ALA A 130 -20.55 -10.52 -0.59
N ARG A 131 -20.95 -9.26 -0.41
CA ARG A 131 -20.96 -8.27 -1.50
C ARG A 131 -19.57 -7.99 -2.07
N ILE A 132 -18.56 -7.84 -1.20
CA ILE A 132 -17.17 -7.63 -1.66
C ILE A 132 -16.68 -8.83 -2.48
N ARG A 133 -16.95 -10.06 -2.01
CA ARG A 133 -16.60 -11.29 -2.73
C ARG A 133 -17.26 -11.34 -4.11
N ASP A 134 -18.54 -11.00 -4.20
CA ASP A 134 -19.26 -11.04 -5.48
C ASP A 134 -18.78 -9.93 -6.43
N ALA A 135 -18.41 -8.75 -5.90
CA ALA A 135 -17.75 -7.71 -6.68
C ALA A 135 -16.36 -8.12 -7.20
N PHE A 136 -15.57 -8.88 -6.41
CA PHE A 136 -14.32 -9.47 -6.88
C PHE A 136 -14.54 -10.46 -8.04
N LYS A 137 -15.61 -11.27 -7.98
CA LYS A 137 -15.97 -12.20 -9.07
C LYS A 137 -16.41 -11.44 -10.32
N GLN A 138 -17.22 -10.39 -10.17
CA GLN A 138 -17.71 -9.59 -11.28
C GLN A 138 -16.58 -8.81 -11.98
N ALA A 139 -15.62 -8.30 -11.21
CA ALA A 139 -14.49 -7.54 -11.75
C ALA A 139 -13.40 -8.41 -12.39
N ASP A 140 -13.44 -9.73 -12.17
CA ASP A 140 -12.42 -10.71 -12.59
C ASP A 140 -10.97 -10.23 -12.38
N THR A 141 -10.71 -9.61 -11.23
CA THR A 141 -9.41 -9.00 -10.93
C THR A 141 -9.10 -9.07 -9.45
N THR A 142 -7.83 -8.84 -9.09
CA THR A 142 -7.43 -8.67 -7.69
C THR A 142 -7.12 -7.22 -7.32
N ASN A 143 -7.30 -6.31 -8.28
CA ASN A 143 -7.14 -4.87 -8.10
C ASN A 143 -8.31 -4.31 -7.28
N LEU A 144 -7.99 -3.42 -6.33
CA LEU A 144 -8.98 -2.87 -5.41
C LEU A 144 -9.87 -1.83 -6.09
N SER A 145 -9.32 -1.02 -7.00
CA SER A 145 -10.03 0.11 -7.60
C SER A 145 -11.26 -0.32 -8.42
N PRO A 146 -11.19 -1.33 -9.32
CA PRO A 146 -12.38 -1.79 -10.05
C PRO A 146 -13.46 -2.34 -9.12
N VAL A 147 -13.06 -3.08 -8.09
CA VAL A 147 -13.97 -3.64 -7.08
C VAL A 147 -14.63 -2.54 -6.25
N ARG A 148 -13.85 -1.52 -5.86
CA ARG A 148 -14.36 -0.34 -5.18
C ARG A 148 -15.37 0.42 -6.03
N ASN A 149 -15.14 0.53 -7.34
CA ASN A 149 -16.07 1.19 -8.25
C ASN A 149 -17.41 0.46 -8.33
N ILE A 150 -17.41 -0.87 -8.32
CA ILE A 150 -18.63 -1.71 -8.30
C ILE A 150 -19.39 -1.53 -6.98
N LEU A 151 -18.66 -1.50 -5.84
CA LEU A 151 -19.25 -1.44 -4.51
C LEU A 151 -19.76 -0.04 -4.10
N GLY A 152 -19.40 1.02 -4.83
CA GLY A 152 -19.70 2.40 -4.45
C GLY A 152 -18.77 2.93 -3.36
N THR A 153 -19.11 4.04 -2.70
CA THR A 153 -18.28 4.70 -1.65
C THR A 153 -18.51 4.15 -0.24
N ASP A 154 -19.44 3.22 -0.05
CA ASP A 154 -19.83 2.74 1.28
C ASP A 154 -18.91 1.65 1.86
N TYR A 155 -17.90 1.21 1.12
CA TYR A 155 -16.97 0.09 1.40
C TYR A 155 -15.50 0.52 1.50
N SER A 156 -14.97 0.78 2.69
CA SER A 156 -13.60 1.26 2.82
C SER A 156 -12.57 0.36 2.10
N TYR A 157 -11.46 0.95 1.66
CA TYR A 157 -10.36 0.18 1.07
C TYR A 157 -9.80 -0.86 2.06
N ALA A 158 -9.89 -0.62 3.37
CA ALA A 158 -9.49 -1.57 4.39
C ALA A 158 -10.34 -2.85 4.35
N GLU A 159 -11.66 -2.72 4.26
CA GLU A 159 -12.58 -3.86 4.17
C GLU A 159 -12.36 -4.67 2.89
N ILE A 160 -12.16 -3.99 1.76
CA ILE A 160 -11.90 -4.65 0.48
C ILE A 160 -10.55 -5.39 0.53
N ARG A 161 -9.52 -4.80 1.15
CA ARG A 161 -8.21 -5.46 1.36
C ARG A 161 -8.33 -6.68 2.28
N ALA A 162 -9.05 -6.57 3.39
CA ALA A 162 -9.27 -7.66 4.33
C ALA A 162 -10.00 -8.85 3.66
N ALA A 163 -11.06 -8.56 2.92
CA ALA A 163 -11.78 -9.59 2.16
C ALA A 163 -10.89 -10.26 1.10
N ARG A 164 -10.11 -9.47 0.35
CA ARG A 164 -9.14 -10.00 -0.63
C ARG A 164 -8.11 -10.91 0.01
N LEU A 165 -7.58 -10.52 1.16
CA LEU A 165 -6.62 -11.30 1.93
C LEU A 165 -7.23 -12.67 2.26
N TYR A 166 -8.43 -12.72 2.82
CA TYR A 166 -9.12 -13.98 3.12
C TYR A 166 -9.36 -14.85 1.87
N LEU A 167 -9.87 -14.27 0.77
CA LEU A 167 -10.14 -15.01 -0.47
C LEU A 167 -8.87 -15.65 -1.06
N ARG A 168 -7.73 -14.96 -0.98
CA ARG A 168 -6.44 -15.52 -1.39
C ARG A 168 -6.01 -16.68 -0.51
N GLN A 169 -6.20 -16.56 0.80
CA GLN A 169 -5.85 -17.63 1.75
C GLN A 169 -6.69 -18.89 1.53
N ASP A 170 -8.01 -18.74 1.36
CA ASP A 170 -8.92 -19.84 1.08
C ASP A 170 -8.52 -20.58 -0.22
N ARG A 171 -8.12 -19.83 -1.25
CA ARG A 171 -7.61 -20.41 -2.51
C ARG A 171 -6.30 -21.19 -2.31
N ILE A 172 -5.36 -20.68 -1.51
CA ILE A 172 -4.11 -21.38 -1.18
C ILE A 172 -4.40 -22.67 -0.38
N ALA A 173 -5.31 -22.61 0.59
CA ALA A 173 -5.69 -23.76 1.41
C ALA A 173 -6.34 -24.87 0.58
N LYS A 174 -7.21 -24.51 -0.38
CA LYS A 174 -7.86 -25.45 -1.30
C LYS A 174 -6.90 -26.07 -2.31
N SER A 175 -5.88 -25.33 -2.76
CA SER A 175 -4.87 -25.87 -3.69
C SER A 175 -3.92 -26.90 -3.07
N LYS A 176 -3.88 -27.01 -1.73
CA LYS A 176 -3.04 -27.97 -0.99
C LYS A 176 -3.79 -29.25 -0.58
N ARG A 177 -5.09 -29.35 -0.85
CA ARG A 177 -5.92 -30.54 -0.61
C ARG A 177 -6.10 -31.31 -1.91
#